data_AF-A0A815A3G5-F1
#
_entry.id   AF-A0A815A3G5-F1
#
_cell.length_a   1.000
_cell.length_b   1.000
_cell.length_c   1.000
_cell.angle_alpha   90.00
_cell.angle_beta   90.00
_cell.angle_gamma   90.00
#
_symmetry.space_group_name_H-M   'P 1'
#
loop_
_entity.id
_entity.type
_entity.pdbx_description
1 polymer ?
#
loop_
_entity_poly.entity_id
_entity_poly.type
_entity_poly.pdbx_seq_one_letter_code
_entity_poly.pdbx_strand_id
1 'polypeptide(L)'
;MTDSEAKLKQKEDRRLKRAKLRSLETLAYSSALSYLRAKNDYNKESELILAQLRCLLHISDDRHMAELKRIINNDELQQIISTVNFGQIGLSDNWKKIIVRKQSQETIRQEKRDKMLVLVLGDLHIPYRCSGLPSAFLKLLTPGRIQHILCTGNLCTKETVDYLKTLTADVHIVKGDFDENSNFIDQKVVTVGQFRIGLCHGHQIIPWGDIESLSMLQRQLDVDILITGHTHKFEAFERDGKFYINPGSATGSFNALNSTTTPSFVLMDIQQASLSLYVYRVIDEKCTVERLEWRKNLLNLSQLQLHHKTLDDFRERLSTYEDYWWFAKPDQISAIQCSRKGWQCISNDLIECVNCHARLFAILPSILNTNEYTDAVQTTSKQLVDAHEKYCVWKVLTIPESILQIQDIYSNETINQLISKAKDLSDKILHIEIVGEIKNKFTLETKDIDERYLFIQYLNDPKICAAFKIVTFGWILSKDGILICEKCCREITNVKKKLVFDPVYSHRSWCPILKKNSSYQYEWLKLIEQIQIVLKDNNNRAYQSQIKPVKSNKEVRIIKCLKVETILNLIDNFS
;
A
#
# COMPACT_ATOMS: atom_id res chain seq x y z
N MET A 1 42.45 36.75 42.11
CA MET A 1 41.55 35.95 41.26
C MET A 1 40.92 36.90 40.27
N THR A 2 41.20 36.69 38.99
CA THR A 2 40.66 37.56 37.94
C THR A 2 39.18 37.28 37.73
N ASP A 3 38.42 38.30 37.31
CA ASP A 3 36.96 38.23 37.12
C ASP A 3 36.53 37.13 36.11
N SER A 4 37.47 36.70 35.27
CA SER A 4 37.39 35.55 34.37
C SER A 4 37.45 34.19 35.08
N GLU A 5 38.32 34.03 36.09
CA GLU A 5 38.45 32.77 36.85
C GLU A 5 37.25 32.51 37.77
N ALA A 6 36.69 33.58 38.35
CA ALA A 6 35.48 33.51 39.15
C ALA A 6 34.27 33.09 38.28
N LYS A 7 34.12 33.65 37.07
CA LYS A 7 33.09 33.26 36.10
C LYS A 7 33.25 31.83 35.61
N LEU A 8 34.49 31.35 35.46
CA LEU A 8 34.76 29.97 35.03
C LEU A 8 34.38 28.96 36.13
N LYS A 9 34.80 29.18 37.37
CA LYS A 9 34.39 28.35 38.52
C LYS A 9 32.87 28.34 38.74
N GLN A 10 32.21 29.48 38.58
CA GLN A 10 30.75 29.56 38.71
C GLN A 10 30.01 28.84 37.56
N LYS A 11 30.62 28.78 36.36
CA LYS A 11 30.09 28.03 35.21
C LYS A 11 30.28 26.52 35.38
N GLU A 12 31.41 26.10 35.94
CA GLU A 12 31.69 24.69 36.27
C GLU A 12 30.77 24.17 37.38
N ASP A 13 30.58 24.93 38.46
CA ASP A 13 29.69 24.55 39.56
C ASP A 13 28.21 24.47 39.11
N ARG A 14 27.78 25.38 38.23
CA ARG A 14 26.46 25.29 37.57
C ARG A 14 26.34 24.07 36.65
N ARG A 15 27.41 23.67 35.98
CA ARG A 15 27.44 22.48 35.11
C ARG A 15 27.33 21.20 35.93
N LEU A 16 28.03 21.14 37.07
CA LEU A 16 27.98 20.00 38.00
C LEU A 16 26.59 19.85 38.64
N LYS A 17 25.97 20.95 39.09
CA LYS A 17 24.60 20.96 39.64
C LYS A 17 23.56 20.52 38.61
N ARG A 18 23.69 20.95 37.35
CA ARG A 18 22.82 20.50 36.24
C ARG A 18 23.01 19.02 35.91
N ALA A 19 24.24 18.51 35.96
CA ALA A 19 24.51 17.09 35.75
C ALA A 19 23.88 16.23 36.85
N LYS A 20 23.98 16.66 38.12
CA LYS A 20 23.39 15.95 39.25
C LYS A 20 21.86 15.98 39.23
N LEU A 21 21.26 17.10 38.85
CA LEU A 21 19.81 17.20 38.64
C LEU A 21 19.32 16.22 37.55
N ARG A 22 19.98 16.19 36.39
CA ARG A 22 19.66 15.25 35.31
C ARG A 22 19.78 13.78 35.72
N SER A 23 20.74 13.47 36.59
CA SER A 23 20.89 12.12 37.14
C SER A 23 19.70 11.73 38.02
N LEU A 24 19.21 12.66 38.86
CA LEU A 24 18.04 12.42 39.72
C LEU A 24 16.74 12.32 38.92
N GLU A 25 16.54 13.20 37.93
CA GLU A 25 15.40 13.15 37.00
C GLU A 25 15.34 11.80 36.26
N THR A 26 16.49 11.33 35.79
CA THR A 26 16.64 10.03 35.14
C THR A 26 16.29 8.87 36.08
N LEU A 27 16.80 8.92 37.32
CA LEU A 27 16.59 7.86 38.31
C LEU A 27 15.11 7.76 38.70
N ALA A 28 14.46 8.90 38.97
CA ALA A 28 13.04 8.98 39.28
C ALA A 28 12.18 8.40 38.14
N TYR A 29 12.52 8.74 36.89
CA TYR A 29 11.83 8.21 35.72
C TYR A 29 11.98 6.68 35.59
N SER A 30 13.19 6.16 35.79
CA SER A 30 13.45 4.71 35.75
C SER A 30 12.75 3.93 36.88
N SER A 31 12.60 4.54 38.06
CA SER A 31 11.89 3.92 39.19
C SER A 31 10.39 3.79 38.91
N ALA A 32 9.76 4.84 38.36
CA ALA A 32 8.36 4.81 37.97
C ALA A 32 8.06 3.75 36.89
N LEU A 33 8.97 3.59 35.92
CA LEU A 33 8.88 2.56 34.88
C LEU A 33 9.02 1.14 35.46
N SER A 34 9.92 0.92 36.42
CA SER A 34 10.08 -0.37 37.09
C SER A 34 8.85 -0.75 37.91
N TYR A 35 8.19 0.22 38.54
CA TYR A 35 6.90 0.00 39.23
C TYR A 35 5.79 -0.43 38.27
N LEU A 36 5.66 0.24 37.11
CA LEU A 36 4.68 -0.13 36.10
C LEU A 36 4.96 -1.53 35.51
N ARG A 37 6.24 -1.91 35.35
CA ARG A 37 6.61 -3.29 34.98
C ARG A 37 6.18 -4.30 36.04
N ALA A 38 6.40 -4.01 37.32
CA ALA A 38 6.03 -4.92 38.40
C ALA A 38 4.51 -5.15 38.52
N LYS A 39 3.70 -4.14 38.15
CA LYS A 39 2.23 -4.26 38.11
C LYS A 39 1.68 -4.95 36.87
N ASN A 40 2.47 -5.10 35.81
CA ASN A 40 2.07 -5.70 34.53
C ASN A 40 0.79 -5.10 33.92
N ASP A 41 0.56 -3.79 34.13
CA ASP A 41 -0.66 -3.07 33.77
C ASP A 41 -0.31 -1.90 32.85
N TYR A 42 -0.02 -2.19 31.57
CA TYR A 42 0.21 -1.16 30.56
C TYR A 42 -1.11 -0.82 29.86
N ASN A 43 -1.80 0.18 30.39
CA ASN A 43 -3.07 0.68 29.89
C ASN A 43 -2.96 2.14 29.41
N LYS A 44 -3.99 2.67 28.74
CA LYS A 44 -4.01 4.06 28.22
C LYS A 44 -3.77 5.12 29.31
N GLU A 45 -4.17 4.85 30.56
CA GLU A 45 -3.91 5.74 31.68
C GLU A 45 -2.42 5.77 32.05
N SER A 46 -1.76 4.61 32.04
CA SER A 46 -0.31 4.49 32.27
C SER A 46 0.50 5.18 31.19
N GLU A 47 0.05 5.14 29.93
CA GLU A 47 0.65 5.87 28.81
C GLU A 47 0.55 7.39 29.03
N LEU A 48 -0.62 7.88 29.46
CA LEU A 48 -0.84 9.30 29.76
C LEU A 48 0.04 9.77 30.94
N ILE A 49 0.14 8.97 32.00
CA ILE A 49 0.99 9.27 33.17
C ILE A 49 2.46 9.34 32.77
N LEU A 50 2.95 8.41 31.95
CA LEU A 50 4.34 8.42 31.48
C LEU A 50 4.65 9.59 30.54
N ALA A 51 3.69 10.00 29.71
CA ALA A 51 3.81 11.19 28.87
C ALA A 51 3.87 12.48 29.72
N GLN A 52 3.07 12.58 30.79
CA GLN A 52 3.11 13.70 31.72
C GLN A 52 4.42 13.74 32.52
N LEU A 53 4.89 12.59 33.04
CA LEU A 53 6.16 12.49 33.75
C LEU A 53 7.36 12.84 32.86
N ARG A 54 7.32 12.47 31.58
CA ARG A 54 8.34 12.85 30.59
C ARG A 54 8.47 14.37 30.47
N CYS A 55 7.35 15.07 30.34
CA CYS A 55 7.31 16.52 30.24
C CYS A 55 7.78 17.19 31.54
N LEU A 56 7.40 16.64 32.70
CA LEU A 56 7.79 17.16 34.02
C LEU A 56 9.28 16.97 34.33
N LEU A 57 9.87 15.85 33.92
CA LEU A 57 11.26 15.47 34.22
C LEU A 57 12.23 15.75 33.05
N HIS A 58 11.77 16.46 32.01
CA HIS A 58 12.56 16.83 30.84
C HIS A 58 13.30 15.64 30.16
N ILE A 59 12.65 14.48 30.10
CA ILE A 59 13.20 13.28 29.46
C ILE A 59 13.04 13.39 27.93
N SER A 60 14.09 13.08 27.19
CA SER A 60 14.05 13.11 25.72
C SER A 60 13.12 12.04 25.14
N ASP A 61 12.51 12.34 23.99
CA ASP A 61 11.63 11.40 23.27
C ASP A 61 12.33 10.07 22.97
N ASP A 62 13.59 10.12 22.54
CA ASP A 62 14.39 8.92 22.24
C ASP A 62 14.55 8.00 23.46
N ARG A 63 14.74 8.58 24.64
CA ARG A 63 14.93 7.81 25.88
C ARG A 63 13.62 7.26 26.40
N HIS A 64 12.56 8.06 26.34
CA HIS A 64 11.20 7.63 26.68
C HIS A 64 10.79 6.41 25.84
N MET A 65 11.01 6.47 24.52
CA MET A 65 10.69 5.37 23.60
C MET A 65 11.55 4.13 23.84
N ALA A 66 12.85 4.29 24.13
CA ALA A 66 13.72 3.17 24.44
C ALA A 66 13.29 2.43 25.72
N GLU A 67 12.82 3.15 26.73
CA GLU A 67 12.34 2.54 27.98
C GLU A 67 10.93 1.94 27.86
N LEU A 68 10.03 2.57 27.09
CA LEU A 68 8.71 2.00 26.77
C LEU A 68 8.83 0.68 26.03
N LYS A 69 9.72 0.58 25.04
CA LYS A 69 10.00 -0.68 24.32
C LYS A 69 10.44 -1.81 25.25
N ARG A 70 11.10 -1.49 26.36
CA ARG A 70 11.50 -2.48 27.38
C ARG A 70 10.37 -2.85 28.34
N ILE A 71 9.33 -2.03 28.48
CA ILE A 71 8.11 -2.38 29.25
C ILE A 71 7.20 -3.27 28.40
N ILE A 72 6.98 -2.89 27.15
CA ILE A 72 6.04 -3.53 26.23
C ILE A 72 6.71 -4.72 25.54
N ASN A 73 7.57 -5.48 26.23
CA ASN A 73 8.17 -6.69 25.67
C ASN A 73 7.15 -7.83 25.65
N ASN A 74 6.04 -7.58 24.96
CA ASN A 74 4.96 -8.49 24.63
C ASN A 74 4.99 -8.60 23.10
N ASP A 75 4.92 -9.83 22.58
CA ASP A 75 5.16 -10.17 21.16
C ASP A 75 4.27 -9.40 20.15
N GLU A 76 3.24 -8.69 20.62
CA GLU A 76 2.35 -7.82 19.86
C GLU A 76 3.05 -6.65 19.15
N LEU A 77 4.11 -6.06 19.73
CA LEU A 77 4.80 -4.92 19.10
C LEU A 77 5.63 -5.31 17.88
N GLN A 78 6.17 -6.53 17.81
CA GLN A 78 6.87 -7.03 16.61
C GLN A 78 5.88 -7.16 15.44
N GLN A 79 4.64 -7.55 15.74
CA GLN A 79 3.56 -7.59 14.77
C GLN A 79 3.18 -6.17 14.33
N ILE A 80 3.02 -5.22 15.24
CA ILE A 80 2.63 -3.83 14.91
C ILE A 80 3.74 -3.09 14.15
N ILE A 81 5.02 -3.31 14.46
CA ILE A 81 6.16 -2.72 13.74
C ILE A 81 6.23 -3.22 12.29
N SER A 82 5.76 -4.44 12.01
CA SER A 82 5.65 -4.96 10.64
C SER A 82 4.50 -4.30 9.84
N THR A 83 3.52 -3.73 10.52
CA THR A 83 2.29 -3.17 9.91
C THR A 83 2.29 -1.64 9.83
N VAL A 84 3.11 -0.94 10.62
CA VAL A 84 3.11 0.53 10.67
C VAL A 84 4.10 1.12 9.66
N ASN A 85 3.56 1.73 8.62
CA ASN A 85 4.29 2.53 7.66
C ASN A 85 4.74 3.85 8.34
N PHE A 86 6.04 4.00 8.62
CA PHE A 86 6.62 5.11 9.41
C PHE A 86 6.61 6.49 8.70
N GLY A 87 5.70 6.72 7.76
CA GLY A 87 5.60 7.97 6.99
C GLY A 87 5.10 9.20 7.76
N GLN A 88 4.67 9.05 9.02
CA GLN A 88 3.99 10.14 9.77
C GLN A 88 4.64 10.54 11.10
N ILE A 89 5.88 10.14 11.38
CA ILE A 89 6.62 10.68 12.53
C ILE A 89 7.79 11.49 11.99
N GLY A 90 7.76 12.80 12.23
CA GLY A 90 8.79 13.75 11.83
C GLY A 90 10.15 13.41 12.46
N LEU A 91 10.90 12.54 11.80
CA LEU A 91 12.30 12.26 12.11
C LEU A 91 13.20 13.29 11.43
N SER A 92 14.20 13.79 12.15
CA SER A 92 15.19 14.73 11.61
C SER A 92 16.02 14.09 10.48
N ASP A 93 16.42 14.89 9.50
CA ASP A 93 17.03 14.43 8.24
C ASP A 93 18.35 13.64 8.39
N ASN A 94 18.99 13.72 9.57
CA ASN A 94 20.16 12.89 9.89
C ASN A 94 19.79 11.42 10.13
N TRP A 95 18.63 11.14 10.71
CA TRP A 95 18.17 9.76 10.95
C TRP A 95 17.63 9.10 9.68
N LYS A 96 17.02 9.86 8.77
CA LYS A 96 16.68 9.36 7.42
C LYS A 96 17.91 8.83 6.68
N LYS A 97 19.04 9.53 6.77
CA LYS A 97 20.31 9.12 6.13
C LYS A 97 20.98 7.91 6.79
N ILE A 98 20.88 7.77 8.12
CA ILE A 98 21.48 6.65 8.87
C ILE A 98 20.64 5.37 8.74
N ILE A 99 19.31 5.49 8.76
CA ILE A 99 18.38 4.37 8.59
C ILE A 99 18.47 3.80 7.18
N VAL A 100 18.51 4.65 6.14
CA VAL A 100 18.71 4.21 4.74
C VAL A 100 20.05 3.48 4.57
N ARG A 101 21.12 3.94 5.23
CA ARG A 101 22.44 3.26 5.19
C ARG A 101 22.45 1.91 5.91
N LYS A 102 21.85 1.80 7.09
CA LYS A 102 21.79 0.52 7.83
C LYS A 102 20.85 -0.48 7.16
N GLN A 103 19.68 -0.03 6.68
CA GLN A 103 18.77 -0.86 5.89
C GLN A 103 19.47 -1.37 4.62
N SER A 104 20.18 -0.53 3.87
CA SER A 104 20.92 -0.99 2.69
C SER A 104 21.97 -2.07 2.99
N GLN A 105 22.66 -2.00 4.14
CA GLN A 105 23.69 -2.98 4.49
C GLN A 105 23.13 -4.30 5.05
N GLU A 106 21.99 -4.26 5.76
CA GLU A 106 21.28 -5.46 6.22
C GLU A 106 20.52 -6.14 5.08
N THR A 107 19.87 -5.38 4.18
CA THR A 107 19.21 -5.92 2.98
C THR A 107 20.21 -6.61 2.05
N ILE A 108 21.39 -6.01 1.80
CA ILE A 108 22.45 -6.64 0.98
C ILE A 108 23.00 -7.93 1.64
N ARG A 109 23.06 -7.99 2.98
CA ARG A 109 23.50 -9.19 3.71
C ARG A 109 22.43 -10.29 3.73
N GLN A 110 21.14 -9.92 3.76
CA GLN A 110 20.00 -10.83 3.69
C GLN A 110 19.80 -11.37 2.26
N GLU A 111 19.90 -10.52 1.24
CA GLU A 111 19.83 -10.89 -0.20
C GLU A 111 20.92 -11.90 -0.59
N LYS A 112 22.09 -11.84 0.06
CA LYS A 112 23.17 -12.82 -0.15
C LYS A 112 22.89 -14.20 0.46
N ARG A 113 21.94 -14.31 1.41
CA ARG A 113 21.56 -15.56 2.09
C ARG A 113 20.39 -16.30 1.43
N ASP A 114 19.52 -15.60 0.71
CA ASP A 114 18.31 -16.16 0.05
C ASP A 114 18.48 -16.44 -1.45
N LYS A 115 19.70 -16.32 -1.98
CA LYS A 115 19.97 -16.54 -3.41
C LYS A 115 19.94 -18.04 -3.73
N MET A 116 18.98 -18.45 -4.54
CA MET A 116 18.85 -19.85 -4.97
C MET A 116 19.28 -20.07 -6.43
N LEU A 117 20.25 -20.95 -6.66
CA LEU A 117 20.78 -21.27 -7.99
C LEU A 117 20.29 -22.65 -8.45
N VAL A 118 19.50 -22.65 -9.54
CA VAL A 118 18.90 -23.85 -10.13
C VAL A 118 19.43 -24.04 -11.54
N LEU A 119 20.02 -25.19 -11.82
CA LEU A 119 20.45 -25.57 -13.18
C LEU A 119 19.31 -26.31 -13.88
N VAL A 120 19.02 -25.92 -15.11
CA VAL A 120 18.01 -26.52 -15.98
C VAL A 120 18.66 -26.99 -17.27
N LEU A 121 18.57 -28.29 -17.55
CA LEU A 121 19.13 -28.90 -18.76
C LEU A 121 18.38 -30.17 -19.18
N GLY A 122 18.64 -30.69 -20.37
CA GLY A 122 18.15 -31.99 -20.81
C GLY A 122 18.48 -32.26 -22.27
N ASP A 123 17.82 -33.27 -22.83
CA ASP A 123 17.98 -33.68 -24.23
C ASP A 123 19.46 -33.94 -24.59
N LEU A 124 20.18 -34.62 -23.70
CA LEU A 124 21.60 -34.93 -23.85
C LEU A 124 21.83 -36.02 -24.89
N HIS A 125 20.99 -37.05 -24.89
CA HIS A 125 21.06 -38.24 -25.76
C HIS A 125 22.44 -38.89 -25.80
N ILE A 126 23.09 -39.04 -24.64
CA ILE A 126 24.40 -39.70 -24.53
C ILE A 126 24.19 -41.19 -24.21
N PRO A 127 24.71 -42.13 -25.02
CA PRO A 127 25.66 -41.96 -26.14
C PRO A 127 25.00 -41.92 -27.53
N TYR A 128 23.67 -42.06 -27.62
CA TYR A 128 22.96 -42.34 -28.87
C TYR A 128 23.12 -41.28 -29.97
N ARG A 129 23.16 -39.99 -29.62
CA ARG A 129 23.28 -38.88 -30.58
C ARG A 129 24.53 -38.04 -30.38
N CYS A 130 25.06 -37.99 -29.15
CA CYS A 130 26.21 -37.18 -28.79
C CYS A 130 27.17 -37.96 -27.87
N SER A 131 28.47 -37.66 -27.98
CA SER A 131 29.51 -38.30 -27.17
C SER A 131 29.70 -37.65 -25.79
N GLY A 132 29.25 -36.41 -25.59
CA GLY A 132 29.42 -35.70 -24.33
C GLY A 132 28.96 -34.24 -24.38
N LEU A 133 29.01 -33.57 -23.23
CA LEU A 133 28.76 -32.14 -23.13
C LEU A 133 29.94 -31.33 -23.72
N PRO A 134 29.69 -30.16 -24.33
CA PRO A 134 30.75 -29.26 -24.77
C PRO A 134 31.75 -28.92 -23.66
N SER A 135 33.04 -28.87 -23.99
CA SER A 135 34.10 -28.59 -23.02
C SER A 135 33.95 -27.23 -22.33
N ALA A 136 33.36 -26.25 -23.01
CA ALA A 136 33.02 -24.94 -22.45
C ALA A 136 32.00 -25.05 -21.30
N PHE A 137 31.02 -25.95 -21.39
CA PHE A 137 30.00 -26.16 -20.36
C PHE A 137 30.57 -26.92 -19.16
N LEU A 138 31.40 -27.94 -19.38
CA LEU A 138 32.05 -28.70 -18.30
C LEU A 138 32.90 -27.80 -17.38
N LYS A 139 33.54 -26.76 -17.92
CA LYS A 139 34.31 -25.78 -17.13
C LYS A 139 33.43 -24.88 -16.26
N LEU A 140 32.18 -24.65 -16.66
CA LEU A 140 31.23 -23.80 -15.94
C LEU A 140 30.47 -24.58 -14.85
N LEU A 141 30.20 -25.86 -15.12
CA LEU A 141 29.48 -26.77 -14.22
C LEU A 141 30.42 -27.36 -13.17
N THR A 142 30.83 -26.54 -12.20
CA THR A 142 31.66 -26.96 -11.06
C THR A 142 30.79 -27.29 -9.83
N PRO A 143 31.10 -28.35 -9.06
CA PRO A 143 30.39 -28.70 -7.83
C PRO A 143 30.35 -27.57 -6.79
N GLY A 144 29.30 -27.53 -5.96
CA GLY A 144 29.19 -26.65 -4.80
C GLY A 144 28.66 -25.24 -5.07
N ARG A 145 28.32 -24.91 -6.31
CA ARG A 145 27.65 -23.63 -6.67
C ARG A 145 26.15 -23.75 -6.93
N ILE A 146 25.72 -24.92 -7.41
CA ILE A 146 24.35 -25.19 -7.84
C ILE A 146 23.64 -25.93 -6.72
N GLN A 147 22.43 -25.51 -6.38
CA GLN A 147 21.67 -26.11 -5.28
C GLN A 147 20.69 -27.16 -5.80
N HIS A 148 19.99 -26.84 -6.89
CA HIS A 148 18.98 -27.73 -7.49
C HIS A 148 19.29 -27.97 -8.97
N ILE A 149 19.08 -29.20 -9.45
CA ILE A 149 19.10 -29.53 -10.88
C ILE A 149 17.71 -29.99 -11.32
N LEU A 150 17.15 -29.33 -12.33
CA LEU A 150 15.91 -29.71 -13.01
C LEU A 150 16.23 -30.22 -14.40
N CYS A 151 16.07 -31.52 -14.61
CA CYS A 151 16.42 -32.18 -15.86
C CYS A 151 15.17 -32.62 -16.63
N THR A 152 14.99 -32.13 -17.87
CA THR A 152 13.84 -32.47 -18.71
C THR A 152 13.84 -33.91 -19.22
N GLY A 153 14.94 -34.65 -19.06
CA GLY A 153 15.05 -36.06 -19.49
C GLY A 153 15.98 -36.24 -20.69
N ASN A 154 15.92 -37.43 -21.31
CA ASN A 154 16.79 -37.87 -22.40
C ASN A 154 18.28 -37.83 -22.03
N LEU A 155 18.59 -38.37 -20.84
CA LEU A 155 19.95 -38.63 -20.38
C LEU A 155 20.49 -39.96 -20.91
N CYS A 156 19.59 -40.93 -21.10
CA CYS A 156 19.80 -42.26 -21.68
C CYS A 156 20.69 -43.23 -20.88
N THR A 157 21.62 -42.74 -20.06
CA THR A 157 22.58 -43.60 -19.32
C THR A 157 22.69 -43.24 -17.85
N LYS A 158 22.98 -44.27 -17.02
CA LYS A 158 23.23 -44.10 -15.58
C LYS A 158 24.46 -43.24 -15.30
N GLU A 159 25.49 -43.32 -16.13
CA GLU A 159 26.73 -42.52 -16.00
C GLU A 159 26.43 -41.02 -16.05
N THR A 160 25.56 -40.60 -16.96
CA THR A 160 25.14 -39.20 -17.09
C THR A 160 24.33 -38.74 -15.87
N VAL A 161 23.48 -39.62 -15.32
CA VAL A 161 22.75 -39.36 -14.06
C VAL A 161 23.71 -39.21 -12.89
N ASP A 162 24.71 -40.09 -12.79
CA ASP A 162 25.69 -40.06 -11.72
C ASP A 162 26.58 -38.81 -11.82
N TYR A 163 26.93 -38.37 -13.04
CA TYR A 163 27.57 -37.07 -13.26
C TYR A 163 26.75 -35.91 -12.69
N LEU A 164 25.44 -35.83 -12.96
CA LEU A 164 24.59 -34.76 -12.40
C LEU A 164 24.54 -34.79 -10.87
N LYS A 165 24.56 -35.97 -10.25
CA LYS A 165 24.62 -36.12 -8.78
C LYS A 165 25.96 -35.67 -8.19
N THR A 166 27.04 -35.61 -8.97
CA THR A 166 28.31 -35.02 -8.50
C THR A 166 28.24 -33.49 -8.38
N LEU A 167 27.35 -32.84 -9.13
CA LEU A 167 27.21 -31.38 -9.15
C LEU A 167 26.41 -30.88 -7.94
N THR A 168 25.31 -31.56 -7.61
CA THR A 168 24.50 -31.31 -6.40
C THR A 168 23.80 -32.58 -5.92
N ALA A 169 23.45 -32.60 -4.62
CA ALA A 169 22.66 -33.68 -4.03
C ALA A 169 21.20 -33.66 -4.49
N ASP A 170 20.64 -32.48 -4.80
CA ASP A 170 19.22 -32.33 -5.14
C ASP A 170 18.98 -32.31 -6.66
N VAL A 171 18.82 -33.50 -7.23
CA VAL A 171 18.64 -33.71 -8.67
C VAL A 171 17.22 -34.20 -8.95
N HIS A 172 16.54 -33.56 -9.89
CA HIS A 172 15.20 -33.89 -10.31
C HIS A 172 15.19 -34.20 -11.80
N ILE A 173 14.77 -35.40 -12.17
CA ILE A 173 14.76 -35.89 -13.55
C ILE A 173 13.34 -36.36 -13.86
N VAL A 174 12.82 -35.95 -15.01
CA VAL A 174 11.59 -36.53 -15.60
C VAL A 174 11.93 -37.42 -16.78
N LYS A 175 11.02 -38.32 -17.11
CA LYS A 175 11.23 -39.35 -18.13
C LYS A 175 11.18 -38.77 -19.54
N GLY A 176 12.30 -38.87 -20.26
CA GLY A 176 12.35 -38.66 -21.70
C GLY A 176 11.89 -39.89 -22.49
N ASP A 177 11.58 -39.70 -23.77
CA ASP A 177 11.16 -40.76 -24.68
C ASP A 177 12.28 -41.78 -25.00
N PHE A 178 13.55 -41.38 -24.82
CA PHE A 178 14.73 -42.24 -24.97
C PHE A 178 15.37 -42.65 -23.64
N ASP A 179 14.75 -42.36 -22.49
CA ASP A 179 15.25 -42.82 -21.19
C ASP A 179 14.79 -44.25 -20.88
N GLU A 180 15.75 -45.15 -20.66
CA GLU A 180 15.49 -46.56 -20.35
C GLU A 180 15.08 -46.80 -18.90
N ASN A 181 15.38 -45.85 -18.00
CA ASN A 181 15.09 -46.01 -16.58
C ASN A 181 13.59 -45.86 -16.31
N SER A 182 12.93 -46.96 -15.99
CA SER A 182 11.48 -47.01 -15.69
C SER A 182 11.09 -46.30 -14.38
N ASN A 183 12.05 -45.96 -13.51
CA ASN A 183 11.78 -45.26 -12.26
C ASN A 183 11.57 -43.75 -12.43
N PHE A 184 11.86 -43.20 -13.61
CA PHE A 184 11.60 -41.79 -13.88
C PHE A 184 10.10 -41.55 -14.09
N ILE A 185 9.61 -40.47 -13.50
CA ILE A 185 8.21 -40.04 -13.61
C ILE A 185 8.05 -39.08 -14.79
N ASP A 186 6.88 -39.08 -15.43
CA ASP A 186 6.63 -38.25 -16.62
C ASP A 186 6.56 -36.75 -16.31
N GLN A 187 6.06 -36.41 -15.13
CA GLN A 187 5.85 -35.04 -14.68
C GLN A 187 6.23 -34.90 -13.21
N LYS A 188 6.86 -33.77 -12.86
CA LYS A 188 7.23 -33.45 -11.47
C LYS A 188 6.95 -32.00 -11.16
N VAL A 189 6.44 -31.72 -9.96
CA VAL A 189 6.32 -30.36 -9.44
C VAL A 189 7.31 -30.19 -8.29
N VAL A 190 8.09 -29.13 -8.34
CA VAL A 190 9.12 -28.80 -7.35
C VAL A 190 8.91 -27.36 -6.91
N THR A 191 9.01 -27.10 -5.61
CA THR A 191 8.90 -25.73 -5.08
C THR A 191 10.30 -25.23 -4.73
N VAL A 192 10.72 -24.14 -5.37
CA VAL A 192 12.01 -23.47 -5.09
C VAL A 192 11.73 -22.01 -4.76
N GLY A 193 12.06 -21.59 -3.53
CA GLY A 193 11.66 -20.27 -3.02
C GLY A 193 10.14 -20.10 -3.02
N GLN A 194 9.65 -19.04 -3.68
CA GLN A 194 8.21 -18.75 -3.82
C GLN A 194 7.58 -19.30 -5.12
N PHE A 195 8.35 -20.03 -5.92
CA PHE A 195 7.93 -20.52 -7.23
C PHE A 195 7.59 -22.00 -7.17
N ARG A 196 6.42 -22.35 -7.71
CA ARG A 196 6.11 -23.74 -8.08
C ARG A 196 6.57 -23.97 -9.50
N ILE A 197 7.45 -24.95 -9.70
CA ILE A 197 8.08 -25.25 -10.97
C ILE A 197 7.60 -26.62 -11.43
N GLY A 198 6.92 -26.67 -12.57
CA GLY A 198 6.53 -27.91 -13.24
C GLY A 198 7.62 -28.35 -14.19
N LEU A 199 7.92 -29.64 -14.21
CA LEU A 199 8.91 -30.26 -15.07
C LEU A 199 8.24 -31.38 -15.85
N CYS A 200 8.41 -31.37 -17.17
CA CYS A 200 7.94 -32.40 -18.09
C CYS A 200 8.92 -32.50 -19.26
N HIS A 201 9.07 -33.67 -19.88
CA HIS A 201 9.92 -33.78 -21.07
C HIS A 201 9.32 -33.03 -22.27
N GLY A 202 8.01 -33.15 -22.50
CA GLY A 202 7.31 -32.43 -23.56
C GLY A 202 6.96 -33.26 -24.79
N HIS A 203 7.44 -34.51 -24.90
CA HIS A 203 7.02 -35.43 -25.98
C HIS A 203 5.53 -35.81 -25.86
N GLN A 204 4.99 -35.71 -24.64
CA GLN A 204 3.58 -35.95 -24.30
C GLN A 204 2.65 -34.80 -24.73
N ILE A 205 3.19 -33.63 -25.07
CA ILE A 205 2.40 -32.41 -25.34
C ILE A 205 2.17 -32.32 -26.84
N ILE A 206 0.94 -32.53 -27.30
CA ILE A 206 0.59 -32.58 -28.72
C ILE A 206 -0.40 -31.44 -29.03
N PRO A 207 -0.11 -30.54 -29.98
CA PRO A 207 1.08 -30.51 -30.83
C PRO A 207 2.38 -30.12 -30.09
N TRP A 208 3.52 -30.60 -30.57
CA TRP A 208 4.82 -30.33 -29.94
C TRP A 208 5.15 -28.84 -29.93
N GLY A 209 5.42 -28.29 -28.76
CA GLY A 209 5.72 -26.87 -28.58
C GLY A 209 4.52 -25.93 -28.75
N ASP A 210 3.31 -26.45 -28.90
CA ASP A 210 2.11 -25.63 -28.98
C ASP A 210 1.84 -24.90 -27.66
N ILE A 211 1.61 -23.59 -27.75
CA ILE A 211 1.53 -22.73 -26.57
C ILE A 211 0.24 -23.01 -25.79
N GLU A 212 -0.88 -23.29 -26.45
CA GLU A 212 -2.14 -23.62 -25.74
C GLU A 212 -2.00 -24.94 -24.99
N SER A 213 -1.41 -25.94 -25.61
CA SER A 213 -1.16 -27.26 -25.02
C SER A 213 -0.23 -27.17 -23.81
N LEU A 214 0.82 -26.34 -23.89
CA LEU A 214 1.69 -26.00 -22.77
C LEU A 214 0.90 -25.29 -21.65
N SER A 215 0.04 -24.34 -21.98
CA SER A 215 -0.81 -23.63 -21.01
C SER A 215 -1.83 -24.56 -20.34
N MET A 216 -2.38 -25.55 -21.05
CA MET A 216 -3.23 -26.58 -20.44
C MET A 216 -2.46 -27.38 -19.39
N LEU A 217 -1.25 -27.84 -19.70
CA LEU A 217 -0.43 -28.58 -18.76
C LEU A 217 -0.01 -27.73 -17.55
N GLN A 218 0.35 -26.47 -17.78
CA GLN A 218 0.69 -25.52 -16.71
C GLN A 218 -0.48 -25.37 -15.73
N ARG A 219 -1.72 -25.22 -16.22
CA ARG A 219 -2.94 -25.12 -15.40
C ARG A 219 -3.24 -26.43 -14.67
N GLN A 220 -3.07 -27.57 -15.34
CA GLN A 220 -3.25 -28.90 -14.73
C GLN A 220 -2.30 -29.12 -13.55
N LEU A 221 -1.03 -28.71 -13.68
CA LEU A 221 -0.01 -28.86 -12.62
C LEU A 221 -0.05 -27.74 -11.58
N ASP A 222 -0.79 -26.66 -11.86
CA ASP A 222 -0.89 -25.44 -11.05
C ASP A 222 0.49 -24.88 -10.67
N VAL A 223 1.31 -24.59 -11.70
CA VAL A 223 2.70 -24.13 -11.53
C VAL A 223 2.89 -22.68 -11.95
N ASP A 224 3.90 -21.99 -11.42
CA ASP A 224 4.27 -20.64 -11.85
C ASP A 224 5.19 -20.65 -13.05
N ILE A 225 6.09 -21.63 -13.06
CA ILE A 225 7.08 -21.85 -14.12
C ILE A 225 6.85 -23.25 -14.67
N LEU A 226 6.65 -23.40 -15.98
CA LEU A 226 6.61 -24.69 -16.65
C LEU A 226 7.90 -24.89 -17.46
N ILE A 227 8.63 -25.96 -17.17
CA ILE A 227 9.85 -26.36 -17.86
C ILE A 227 9.57 -27.58 -18.74
N THR A 228 9.85 -27.44 -20.03
CA THR A 228 9.70 -28.51 -21.04
C THR A 228 10.94 -28.63 -21.92
N GLY A 229 11.18 -29.78 -22.53
CA GLY A 229 12.27 -30.04 -23.47
C GLY A 229 11.74 -30.45 -24.85
N HIS A 230 12.28 -31.55 -25.39
CA HIS A 230 11.86 -32.24 -26.61
C HIS A 230 12.05 -31.49 -27.94
N THR A 231 11.84 -30.18 -28.00
CA THR A 231 12.03 -29.39 -29.24
C THR A 231 13.52 -29.16 -29.57
N HIS A 232 14.41 -29.37 -28.60
CA HIS A 232 15.86 -29.08 -28.66
C HIS A 232 16.18 -27.62 -28.99
N LYS A 233 15.21 -26.72 -28.81
CA LYS A 233 15.35 -25.28 -29.08
C LYS A 233 15.08 -24.53 -27.79
N PHE A 234 16.03 -23.69 -27.40
CA PHE A 234 15.82 -22.81 -26.26
C PHE A 234 14.67 -21.85 -26.54
N GLU A 235 13.73 -21.76 -25.60
CA GLU A 235 12.65 -20.78 -25.60
C GLU A 235 12.36 -20.36 -24.17
N ALA A 236 12.14 -19.06 -23.94
CA ALA A 236 11.71 -18.55 -22.66
C ALA A 236 10.74 -17.38 -22.88
N PHE A 237 9.51 -17.51 -22.41
CA PHE A 237 8.47 -16.49 -22.61
C PHE A 237 7.47 -16.47 -21.47
N GLU A 238 6.82 -15.31 -21.30
CA GLU A 238 5.72 -15.11 -20.37
C GLU A 238 4.38 -15.19 -21.09
N ARG A 239 3.40 -15.88 -20.49
CA ARG A 239 2.01 -15.92 -20.95
C ARG A 239 1.06 -16.05 -19.77
N ASP A 240 -0.01 -15.26 -19.74
CA ASP A 240 -1.01 -15.23 -18.66
C ASP A 240 -0.41 -15.06 -17.25
N GLY A 241 0.69 -14.29 -17.13
CA GLY A 241 1.41 -14.10 -15.86
C GLY A 241 2.17 -15.33 -15.36
N LYS A 242 2.36 -16.33 -16.22
CA LYS A 242 3.11 -17.58 -15.98
C LYS A 242 4.30 -17.65 -16.93
N PHE A 243 5.35 -18.36 -16.51
CA PHE A 243 6.61 -18.39 -17.24
C PHE A 243 6.88 -19.77 -17.83
N TYR A 244 7.28 -19.82 -19.09
CA TYR A 244 7.55 -21.06 -19.81
C TYR A 244 9.02 -21.08 -20.22
N ILE A 245 9.70 -22.19 -19.94
CA ILE A 245 11.12 -22.36 -20.23
C ILE A 245 11.34 -23.68 -20.96
N ASN A 246 12.10 -23.60 -22.04
CA ASN A 246 12.74 -24.73 -22.67
C ASN A 246 14.25 -24.51 -22.66
N PRO A 247 15.06 -25.34 -21.96
CA PRO A 247 16.51 -25.15 -21.91
C PRO A 247 17.21 -25.46 -23.23
N GLY A 248 16.51 -26.10 -24.19
CA GLY A 248 17.11 -26.71 -25.37
C GLY A 248 17.90 -27.98 -25.04
N SER A 249 18.71 -28.43 -26.00
CA SER A 249 19.59 -29.59 -25.82
C SER A 249 20.96 -29.17 -25.30
N ALA A 250 21.38 -29.70 -24.15
CA ALA A 250 22.68 -29.36 -23.56
C ALA A 250 23.89 -29.83 -24.38
N THR A 251 23.70 -30.86 -25.20
CA THR A 251 24.71 -31.39 -26.13
C THR A 251 24.56 -30.86 -27.55
N GLY A 252 23.47 -30.14 -27.85
CA GLY A 252 23.11 -29.78 -29.24
C GLY A 252 22.76 -31.00 -30.07
N SER A 253 22.14 -32.02 -29.48
CA SER A 253 21.79 -33.24 -30.18
C SER A 253 20.75 -32.99 -31.28
N PHE A 254 20.82 -33.79 -32.34
CA PHE A 254 19.88 -33.71 -33.47
C PHE A 254 18.43 -33.89 -33.01
N ASN A 255 17.49 -33.19 -33.63
CA ASN A 255 16.04 -33.41 -33.51
C ASN A 255 15.39 -33.42 -34.90
N ALA A 256 14.38 -34.27 -35.10
CA ALA A 256 13.63 -34.35 -36.35
C ALA A 256 12.94 -33.03 -36.75
N LEU A 257 12.63 -32.17 -35.78
CA LEU A 257 11.96 -30.88 -36.03
C LEU A 257 12.91 -29.77 -36.48
N ASN A 258 14.20 -29.86 -36.16
CA ASN A 258 15.15 -28.75 -36.33
C ASN A 258 16.45 -29.25 -36.97
N SER A 259 16.81 -28.69 -38.12
CA SER A 259 18.03 -29.08 -38.87
C SER A 259 19.33 -28.63 -38.20
N THR A 260 19.28 -27.62 -37.34
CA THR A 260 20.44 -27.07 -36.64
C THR A 260 20.09 -26.82 -35.17
N THR A 261 20.75 -27.52 -34.26
CA THR A 261 20.55 -27.39 -32.82
C THR A 261 21.83 -26.84 -32.19
N THR A 262 21.71 -25.70 -31.50
CA THR A 262 22.83 -25.11 -30.75
C THR A 262 22.84 -25.68 -29.34
N PRO A 263 23.98 -26.19 -28.82
CA PRO A 263 24.07 -26.63 -27.44
C PRO A 263 23.69 -25.51 -26.48
N SER A 264 22.73 -25.77 -25.59
CA SER A 264 22.25 -24.78 -24.62
C SER A 264 21.82 -25.38 -23.29
N PHE A 265 22.02 -24.62 -22.21
CA PHE A 265 21.41 -24.90 -20.92
C PHE A 265 21.03 -23.59 -20.23
N VAL A 266 20.24 -23.68 -19.17
CA VAL A 266 19.73 -22.54 -18.44
C VAL A 266 20.16 -22.61 -16.98
N LEU A 267 20.57 -21.48 -16.43
CA LEU A 267 20.80 -21.29 -15.00
C LEU A 267 19.81 -20.25 -14.48
N MET A 268 19.00 -20.65 -13.51
CA MET A 268 18.04 -19.78 -12.86
C MET A 268 18.61 -19.29 -11.53
N ASP A 269 18.52 -17.99 -11.33
CA ASP A 269 18.82 -17.30 -10.07
C ASP A 269 17.50 -16.80 -9.51
N ILE A 270 17.00 -17.54 -8.52
CA ILE A 270 15.73 -17.30 -7.85
C ILE A 270 16.02 -16.51 -6.57
N GLN A 271 15.41 -15.33 -6.47
CA GLN A 271 15.49 -14.45 -5.30
C GLN A 271 14.10 -13.95 -4.97
N GLN A 272 13.54 -14.42 -3.85
CA GLN A 272 12.17 -14.10 -3.42
C GLN A 272 11.13 -14.37 -4.53
N ALA A 273 10.58 -13.31 -5.13
CA ALA A 273 9.58 -13.33 -6.20
C ALA A 273 10.17 -12.95 -7.58
N SER A 274 11.48 -12.81 -7.68
CA SER A 274 12.20 -12.50 -8.92
C SER A 274 12.97 -13.72 -9.41
N LEU A 275 12.95 -13.92 -10.72
CA LEU A 275 13.68 -14.94 -11.46
C LEU A 275 14.63 -14.24 -12.44
N SER A 276 15.93 -14.43 -12.29
CA SER A 276 16.91 -14.10 -13.33
C SER A 276 17.30 -15.38 -14.07
N LEU A 277 17.03 -15.42 -15.36
CA LEU A 277 17.39 -16.53 -16.25
C LEU A 277 18.72 -16.21 -16.95
N TYR A 278 19.69 -17.10 -16.85
CA TYR A 278 20.94 -17.03 -17.62
C TYR A 278 20.99 -18.18 -18.60
N VAL A 279 21.01 -17.86 -19.89
CA VAL A 279 20.99 -18.82 -20.99
C VAL A 279 22.39 -18.95 -21.53
N TYR A 280 22.96 -20.13 -21.44
CA TYR A 280 24.28 -20.43 -21.97
C TYR A 280 24.10 -21.13 -23.31
N ARG A 281 24.70 -20.60 -24.37
CA ARG A 281 24.74 -21.23 -25.70
C ARG A 281 26.18 -21.39 -26.16
N VAL A 282 26.46 -22.44 -26.95
CA VAL A 282 27.72 -22.56 -27.68
C VAL A 282 27.48 -22.23 -29.15
N ILE A 283 28.13 -21.18 -29.63
CA ILE A 283 28.15 -20.75 -31.03
C ILE A 283 29.62 -20.62 -31.42
N ASP A 284 30.04 -21.30 -32.50
CA ASP A 284 31.43 -21.32 -32.97
C ASP A 284 32.46 -21.65 -31.88
N GLU A 285 32.18 -22.68 -31.08
CA GLU A 285 32.97 -23.13 -29.91
C GLU A 285 33.13 -22.09 -28.78
N LYS A 286 32.46 -20.94 -28.87
CA LYS A 286 32.45 -19.91 -27.83
C LYS A 286 31.15 -19.96 -27.04
N CYS A 287 31.28 -19.81 -25.73
CA CYS A 287 30.13 -19.75 -24.84
C CYS A 287 29.60 -18.32 -24.77
N THR A 288 28.36 -18.11 -25.23
CA THR A 288 27.63 -16.84 -25.14
C THR A 288 26.58 -16.93 -24.03
N VAL A 289 26.39 -15.85 -23.27
CA VAL A 289 25.43 -15.79 -22.16
C VAL A 289 24.41 -14.69 -22.42
N GLU A 290 23.13 -15.04 -22.37
CA GLU A 290 22.01 -14.09 -22.40
C GLU A 290 21.33 -14.06 -21.03
N ARG A 291 20.92 -12.87 -20.57
CA ARG A 291 20.21 -12.71 -19.30
C ARG A 291 18.79 -12.22 -19.55
N LEU A 292 17.81 -12.94 -19.01
CA LEU A 292 16.41 -12.52 -18.96
C LEU A 292 16.02 -12.31 -17.50
N GLU A 293 15.13 -11.36 -17.25
CA GLU A 293 14.54 -11.15 -15.93
C GLU A 293 13.04 -11.32 -16.04
N TRP A 294 12.50 -12.13 -15.13
CA TRP A 294 11.08 -12.27 -14.94
C TRP A 294 10.77 -12.07 -13.46
N ARG A 295 9.66 -11.41 -13.16
CA ARG A 295 9.16 -11.32 -11.80
C ARG A 295 7.84 -12.03 -11.77
N LYS A 296 7.66 -12.90 -10.77
CA LYS A 296 6.32 -13.39 -10.47
C LYS A 296 5.47 -12.16 -10.29
N ASN A 297 4.46 -12.03 -11.14
CA ASN A 297 3.26 -11.32 -10.75
C ASN A 297 2.67 -12.17 -9.63
N LEU A 298 3.25 -12.03 -8.43
CA LEU A 298 2.45 -12.05 -7.24
C LEU A 298 1.42 -10.97 -7.54
N LEU A 299 0.28 -11.38 -8.08
CA LEU A 299 -0.98 -10.85 -7.62
C LEU A 299 -0.96 -11.15 -6.13
N ASN A 300 -0.20 -10.32 -5.44
CA ASN A 300 -0.08 -10.27 -4.03
C ASN A 300 -1.55 -10.16 -3.66
N LEU A 301 -2.07 -11.07 -2.85
CA LEU A 301 -3.42 -10.87 -2.33
C LEU A 301 -3.50 -9.47 -1.71
N SER A 302 -2.38 -8.88 -1.28
CA SER A 302 -2.23 -7.45 -0.98
C SER A 302 -2.28 -6.48 -2.18
N GLN A 303 -1.79 -6.79 -3.39
CA GLN A 303 -1.82 -5.94 -4.60
C GLN A 303 -3.13 -6.05 -5.40
N LEU A 304 -3.76 -7.23 -5.51
CA LEU A 304 -5.16 -7.33 -5.95
C LEU A 304 -6.10 -6.66 -4.94
N GLN A 305 -5.80 -6.80 -3.65
CA GLN A 305 -6.48 -6.00 -2.64
C GLN A 305 -6.15 -4.51 -2.77
N LEU A 306 -4.92 -4.08 -3.09
CA LEU A 306 -4.55 -2.66 -3.15
C LEU A 306 -5.08 -1.98 -4.40
N HIS A 307 -5.06 -2.61 -5.58
CA HIS A 307 -5.64 -2.04 -6.79
C HIS A 307 -7.15 -1.77 -6.61
N HIS A 308 -7.86 -2.72 -5.98
CA HIS A 308 -9.29 -2.57 -5.65
C HIS A 308 -9.63 -1.72 -4.41
N LYS A 309 -8.61 -1.29 -3.66
CA LYS A 309 -8.75 -0.43 -2.46
C LYS A 309 -8.37 1.03 -2.69
N THR A 310 -7.76 1.37 -3.83
CA THR A 310 -7.40 2.78 -4.06
C THR A 310 -8.66 3.62 -4.21
N LEU A 311 -8.60 4.85 -3.70
CA LEU A 311 -9.66 5.83 -3.92
C LEU A 311 -9.88 6.10 -5.41
N ASP A 312 -8.84 5.96 -6.22
CA ASP A 312 -8.89 6.18 -7.65
C ASP A 312 -9.68 5.08 -8.36
N ASP A 313 -9.47 3.80 -8.03
CA ASP A 313 -10.28 2.70 -8.61
C ASP A 313 -11.75 2.75 -8.14
N PHE A 314 -12.01 3.20 -6.91
CA PHE A 314 -13.38 3.52 -6.50
C PHE A 314 -14.01 4.62 -7.35
N ARG A 315 -13.25 5.67 -7.68
CA ARG A 315 -13.72 6.79 -8.50
C ARG A 315 -13.93 6.36 -9.95
N GLU A 316 -13.06 5.51 -10.50
CA GLU A 316 -13.23 4.93 -11.84
C GLU A 316 -14.50 4.10 -11.93
N ARG A 317 -14.80 3.27 -10.93
CA ARG A 317 -16.11 2.59 -10.89
C ARG A 317 -17.27 3.57 -10.78
N LEU A 318 -17.17 4.56 -9.90
CA LEU A 318 -18.25 5.50 -9.66
C LEU A 318 -18.53 6.40 -10.88
N SER A 319 -17.51 6.72 -11.69
CA SER A 319 -17.68 7.52 -12.90
C SER A 319 -18.44 6.79 -14.01
N THR A 320 -18.54 5.46 -13.96
CA THR A 320 -19.36 4.69 -14.91
C THR A 320 -20.87 4.91 -14.75
N TYR A 321 -21.31 5.45 -13.60
CA TYR A 321 -22.72 5.68 -13.31
C TYR A 321 -23.18 7.03 -13.84
N GLU A 322 -24.22 7.00 -14.66
CA GLU A 322 -24.87 8.20 -15.19
C GLU A 322 -26.29 8.38 -14.66
N ASP A 323 -26.74 9.63 -14.54
CA ASP A 323 -28.05 9.97 -13.92
C ASP A 323 -29.23 9.31 -14.66
N TYR A 324 -29.07 9.07 -15.97
CA TYR A 324 -30.10 8.43 -16.81
C TYR A 324 -30.02 6.91 -16.82
N TRP A 325 -28.85 6.31 -16.53
CA TRP A 325 -28.66 4.86 -16.43
C TRP A 325 -28.91 4.33 -15.02
N TRP A 326 -28.75 5.19 -14.01
CA TRP A 326 -28.90 4.85 -12.60
C TRP A 326 -29.88 5.77 -11.90
N PHE A 327 -31.01 6.00 -12.56
CA PHE A 327 -32.00 6.99 -12.15
C PHE A 327 -32.75 6.57 -10.87
N ALA A 328 -32.94 7.54 -9.97
CA ALA A 328 -33.81 7.45 -8.79
C ALA A 328 -33.62 6.20 -7.89
N LYS A 329 -32.41 5.63 -7.84
CA LYS A 329 -32.13 4.50 -6.94
C LYS A 329 -32.07 4.96 -5.48
N PRO A 330 -32.62 4.18 -4.54
CA PRO A 330 -32.57 4.48 -3.11
C PRO A 330 -31.14 4.32 -2.57
N ASP A 331 -30.86 4.92 -1.42
CA ASP A 331 -29.51 4.99 -0.83
C ASP A 331 -28.83 3.62 -0.70
N GLN A 332 -29.60 2.57 -0.38
CA GLN A 332 -29.11 1.19 -0.21
C GLN A 332 -28.52 0.58 -1.50
N ILE A 333 -28.96 1.07 -2.67
CA ILE A 333 -28.52 0.62 -4.01
C ILE A 333 -28.04 1.84 -4.82
N SER A 334 -27.60 2.89 -4.13
CA SER A 334 -27.01 4.05 -4.80
C SER A 334 -25.73 3.64 -5.56
N ALA A 335 -25.37 4.43 -6.58
CA ALA A 335 -24.14 4.22 -7.36
C ALA A 335 -22.90 4.04 -6.47
N ILE A 336 -22.88 4.76 -5.34
CA ILE A 336 -21.85 4.66 -4.32
C ILE A 336 -21.83 3.29 -3.64
N GLN A 337 -22.97 2.78 -3.18
CA GLN A 337 -23.02 1.46 -2.53
C GLN A 337 -22.63 0.34 -3.49
N CYS A 338 -23.02 0.46 -4.75
CA CYS A 338 -22.64 -0.48 -5.80
C CYS A 338 -21.12 -0.41 -6.05
N SER A 339 -20.55 0.79 -6.23
CA SER A 339 -19.11 0.99 -6.43
C SER A 339 -18.25 0.53 -5.25
N ARG A 340 -18.74 0.67 -4.01
CA ARG A 340 -18.07 0.19 -2.77
C ARG A 340 -17.97 -1.33 -2.70
N LYS A 341 -18.86 -2.04 -3.39
CA LYS A 341 -18.94 -3.49 -3.49
C LYS A 341 -18.40 -4.00 -4.84
N GLY A 342 -17.67 -3.17 -5.58
CA GLY A 342 -16.95 -3.61 -6.79
C GLY A 342 -17.76 -3.64 -8.08
N TRP A 343 -18.93 -3.01 -8.09
CA TRP A 343 -19.80 -2.95 -9.25
C TRP A 343 -19.56 -1.67 -10.06
N GLN A 344 -19.47 -1.81 -11.38
CA GLN A 344 -19.48 -0.71 -12.35
C GLN A 344 -20.76 -0.78 -13.20
N CYS A 345 -21.29 0.37 -13.62
CA CYS A 345 -22.47 0.44 -14.48
C CYS A 345 -22.04 0.27 -15.95
N ILE A 346 -22.67 -0.68 -16.64
CA ILE A 346 -22.37 -0.98 -18.05
C ILE A 346 -23.52 -0.62 -18.98
N SER A 347 -24.75 -0.53 -18.45
CA SER A 347 -25.96 -0.15 -19.18
C SER A 347 -27.07 0.25 -18.19
N ASN A 348 -28.23 0.64 -18.70
CA ASN A 348 -29.38 1.05 -17.91
C ASN A 348 -29.77 -0.04 -16.89
N ASP A 349 -29.74 0.32 -15.60
CA ASP A 349 -30.00 -0.58 -14.47
C ASP A 349 -29.14 -1.86 -14.43
N LEU A 350 -28.07 -1.93 -15.21
CA LEU A 350 -27.20 -3.11 -15.31
C LEU A 350 -25.79 -2.79 -14.81
N ILE A 351 -25.36 -3.57 -13.83
CA ILE A 351 -24.03 -3.48 -13.24
C ILE A 351 -23.24 -4.78 -13.44
N GLU A 352 -21.94 -4.64 -13.63
CA GLU A 352 -20.98 -5.72 -13.78
C GLU A 352 -19.89 -5.62 -12.71
N CYS A 353 -19.45 -6.76 -12.16
CA CYS A 353 -18.33 -6.78 -11.22
C CYS A 353 -17.01 -6.67 -11.97
N VAL A 354 -16.15 -5.73 -11.55
CA VAL A 354 -14.83 -5.49 -12.17
C VAL A 354 -13.88 -6.70 -12.06
N ASN A 355 -14.07 -7.56 -11.05
CA ASN A 355 -13.19 -8.70 -10.80
C ASN A 355 -13.74 -10.03 -11.33
N CYS A 356 -15.02 -10.33 -11.09
CA CYS A 356 -15.59 -11.63 -11.48
C CYS A 356 -16.52 -11.58 -12.69
N HIS A 357 -16.75 -10.39 -13.28
CA HIS A 357 -17.64 -10.17 -14.42
C HIS A 357 -19.09 -10.67 -14.23
N ALA A 358 -19.49 -10.94 -12.98
CA ALA A 358 -20.87 -11.22 -12.64
C ALA A 358 -21.73 -10.01 -12.98
N ARG A 359 -22.95 -10.24 -13.44
CA ARG A 359 -23.89 -9.19 -13.85
C ARG A 359 -25.13 -9.21 -12.98
N LEU A 360 -25.58 -8.04 -12.59
CA LEU A 360 -26.77 -7.85 -11.75
C LEU A 360 -27.65 -6.74 -12.33
N PHE A 361 -28.94 -7.04 -12.50
CA PHE A 361 -29.95 -6.06 -12.86
C PHE A 361 -30.55 -5.46 -11.59
N ALA A 362 -30.43 -4.14 -11.41
CA ALA A 362 -30.96 -3.40 -10.28
C ALA A 362 -32.29 -2.70 -10.62
N ILE A 363 -33.20 -3.43 -11.27
CA ILE A 363 -34.52 -2.93 -11.65
C ILE A 363 -35.40 -2.95 -10.40
N LEU A 364 -36.05 -1.82 -10.11
CA LEU A 364 -36.97 -1.68 -8.98
C LEU A 364 -38.41 -1.50 -9.48
N PRO A 365 -39.41 -2.07 -8.78
CA PRO A 365 -40.82 -1.86 -9.11
C PRO A 365 -41.26 -0.43 -8.77
N SER A 366 -42.51 -0.08 -9.08
CA SER A 366 -43.06 1.25 -8.80
C SER A 366 -43.03 1.57 -7.29
N ILE A 367 -42.59 2.79 -6.96
CA ILE A 367 -42.58 3.33 -5.58
C ILE A 367 -43.96 3.33 -4.92
N LEU A 368 -45.04 3.31 -5.71
CA LEU A 368 -46.42 3.32 -5.21
C LEU A 368 -46.79 1.99 -4.54
N ASN A 369 -46.14 0.88 -4.90
CA ASN A 369 -46.31 -0.40 -4.25
C ASN A 369 -45.28 -0.56 -3.13
N THR A 370 -45.54 0.06 -1.99
CA THR A 370 -44.56 0.23 -0.91
C THR A 370 -43.92 -1.08 -0.43
N ASN A 371 -44.71 -2.15 -0.25
CA ASN A 371 -44.19 -3.44 0.24
C ASN A 371 -43.29 -4.15 -0.80
N GLU A 372 -43.77 -4.26 -2.05
CA GLU A 372 -42.99 -4.86 -3.14
C GLU A 372 -41.72 -4.06 -3.43
N TYR A 373 -41.80 -2.73 -3.35
CA TYR A 373 -40.66 -1.83 -3.49
C TYR A 373 -39.64 -2.06 -2.37
N THR A 374 -40.05 -2.09 -1.11
CA THR A 374 -39.12 -2.33 0.01
C THR A 374 -38.46 -3.69 -0.08
N ASP A 375 -39.20 -4.73 -0.48
CA ASP A 375 -38.68 -6.09 -0.59
C ASP A 375 -37.69 -6.21 -1.77
N ALA A 376 -38.00 -5.60 -2.90
CA ALA A 376 -37.10 -5.54 -4.06
C ALA A 376 -35.80 -4.78 -3.72
N VAL A 377 -35.90 -3.69 -2.96
CA VAL A 377 -34.73 -2.93 -2.52
C VAL A 377 -33.85 -3.76 -1.58
N GLN A 378 -34.44 -4.44 -0.61
CA GLN A 378 -33.70 -5.29 0.31
C GLN A 378 -33.06 -6.49 -0.40
N THR A 379 -33.77 -7.12 -1.32
CA THR A 379 -33.29 -8.25 -2.11
C THR A 379 -32.10 -7.84 -2.98
N THR A 380 -32.24 -6.75 -3.73
CA THR A 380 -31.16 -6.23 -4.59
C THR A 380 -29.95 -5.80 -3.75
N SER A 381 -30.16 -5.17 -2.59
CA SER A 381 -29.07 -4.78 -1.68
C SER A 381 -28.26 -5.96 -1.14
N LYS A 382 -28.92 -7.10 -0.86
CA LYS A 382 -28.26 -8.38 -0.52
C LYS A 382 -27.51 -8.95 -1.72
N GLN A 383 -28.14 -8.94 -2.90
CA GLN A 383 -27.52 -9.41 -4.14
C GLN A 383 -26.26 -8.65 -4.52
N LEU A 384 -26.08 -7.39 -4.11
CA LEU A 384 -24.81 -6.68 -4.28
C LEU A 384 -23.61 -7.38 -3.63
N VAL A 385 -23.80 -8.34 -2.72
CA VAL A 385 -22.73 -9.18 -2.15
C VAL A 385 -22.86 -10.62 -2.66
N ASP A 386 -24.08 -11.15 -2.67
CA ASP A 386 -24.31 -12.56 -2.97
C ASP A 386 -24.13 -12.90 -4.46
N ALA A 387 -24.45 -11.96 -5.36
CA ALA A 387 -24.42 -12.18 -6.82
C ALA A 387 -23.00 -12.26 -7.40
N HIS A 388 -21.97 -12.01 -6.60
CA HIS A 388 -20.60 -12.27 -7.04
C HIS A 388 -20.33 -13.78 -7.19
N GLU A 389 -19.32 -14.12 -7.99
CA GLU A 389 -18.85 -15.51 -8.10
C GLU A 389 -18.25 -16.03 -6.79
N LYS A 390 -18.24 -17.36 -6.61
CA LYS A 390 -17.84 -18.04 -5.35
C LYS A 390 -16.50 -17.56 -4.77
N TYR A 391 -15.54 -17.25 -5.63
CA TYR A 391 -14.17 -16.86 -5.24
C TYR A 391 -13.88 -15.37 -5.51
N CYS A 392 -14.91 -14.55 -5.69
CA CYS A 392 -14.73 -13.12 -5.91
C CYS A 392 -14.30 -12.39 -4.64
N VAL A 393 -13.31 -11.51 -4.77
CA VAL A 393 -12.79 -10.68 -3.66
C VAL A 393 -13.85 -9.79 -3.01
N TRP A 394 -14.83 -9.33 -3.78
CA TRP A 394 -15.89 -8.42 -3.35
C TRP A 394 -16.97 -9.07 -2.48
N LYS A 395 -16.96 -10.41 -2.33
CA LYS A 395 -17.78 -11.08 -1.30
C LYS A 395 -17.34 -10.77 0.12
N VAL A 396 -16.06 -10.48 0.30
CA VAL A 396 -15.45 -10.21 1.62
C VAL A 396 -15.02 -8.75 1.73
N LEU A 397 -14.63 -8.14 0.61
CA LEU A 397 -14.11 -6.79 0.56
C LEU A 397 -15.23 -5.77 0.40
N THR A 398 -15.23 -4.73 1.24
CA THR A 398 -16.09 -3.57 1.09
C THR A 398 -15.32 -2.31 1.47
N ILE A 399 -15.41 -1.28 0.64
CA ILE A 399 -14.75 -0.01 0.92
C ILE A 399 -15.44 0.68 2.12
N PRO A 400 -14.68 1.15 3.13
CA PRO A 400 -15.25 1.80 4.32
C PRO A 400 -16.10 3.03 4.00
N GLU A 401 -17.15 3.27 4.78
CA GLU A 401 -18.04 4.43 4.61
C GLU A 401 -17.35 5.77 4.96
N SER A 402 -16.24 5.72 5.72
CA SER A 402 -15.45 6.91 6.09
C SER A 402 -14.96 7.72 4.90
N ILE A 403 -14.78 7.10 3.73
CA ILE A 403 -14.40 7.80 2.48
C ILE A 403 -15.47 8.79 2.03
N LEU A 404 -16.72 8.52 2.36
CA LEU A 404 -17.89 9.29 1.96
C LEU A 404 -18.26 10.38 2.95
N GLN A 405 -17.68 10.37 4.16
CA GLN A 405 -17.95 11.40 5.15
C GLN A 405 -17.44 12.75 4.64
N ILE A 406 -18.25 13.79 4.86
CA ILE A 406 -17.82 15.17 4.72
C ILE A 406 -16.74 15.37 5.79
N GLN A 407 -15.55 15.81 5.39
CA GLN A 407 -14.48 16.05 6.36
C GLN A 407 -14.92 17.18 7.29
N ASP A 408 -14.95 16.91 8.58
CA ASP A 408 -15.21 17.97 9.55
C ASP A 408 -14.05 18.99 9.54
N ILE A 409 -14.41 20.26 9.45
CA ILE A 409 -13.42 21.35 9.36
C ILE A 409 -13.17 21.87 10.77
N TYR A 410 -12.14 21.32 11.43
CA TYR A 410 -11.72 21.75 12.77
C TYR A 410 -10.36 22.45 12.81
N SER A 411 -9.58 22.41 11.73
CA SER A 411 -8.19 22.89 11.72
C SER A 411 -7.95 24.02 10.72
N ASN A 412 -7.10 24.97 11.10
CA ASN A 412 -6.61 26.03 10.23
C ASN A 412 -5.89 25.49 8.98
N GLU A 413 -5.29 24.30 9.09
CA GLU A 413 -4.55 23.67 8.00
C GLU A 413 -5.49 23.22 6.87
N THR A 414 -6.64 22.63 7.21
CA THR A 414 -7.67 22.22 6.25
C THR A 414 -8.23 23.43 5.49
N ILE A 415 -8.48 24.54 6.20
CA ILE A 415 -8.96 25.78 5.57
C ILE A 415 -7.91 26.35 4.61
N ASN A 416 -6.63 26.34 4.98
CA ASN A 416 -5.55 26.79 4.11
C ASN A 416 -5.44 25.95 2.81
N GLN A 417 -5.67 24.64 2.90
CA GLN A 417 -5.72 23.77 1.73
C GLN A 417 -6.90 24.10 0.79
N LEU A 418 -8.08 24.35 1.35
CA LEU A 418 -9.26 24.78 0.57
C LEU A 418 -9.01 26.12 -0.13
N ILE A 419 -8.37 27.07 0.55
CA ILE A 419 -8.02 28.37 -0.04
C ILE A 419 -7.00 28.22 -1.17
N SER A 420 -6.00 27.35 -1.01
CA SER A 420 -5.03 27.05 -2.06
C SER A 420 -5.71 26.50 -3.32
N LYS A 421 -6.61 25.51 -3.16
CA LYS A 421 -7.44 24.98 -4.25
C LYS A 421 -8.34 26.04 -4.88
N ALA A 422 -8.90 26.95 -4.06
CA ALA A 422 -9.74 28.05 -4.55
C ALA A 422 -8.96 29.06 -5.41
N LYS A 423 -7.69 29.34 -5.07
CA LYS A 423 -6.81 30.20 -5.89
C LYS A 423 -6.53 29.58 -7.26
N ASP A 424 -6.17 28.30 -7.29
CA ASP A 424 -5.92 27.59 -8.56
C ASP A 424 -7.18 27.56 -9.44
N LEU A 425 -8.36 27.47 -8.82
CA LEU A 425 -9.64 27.54 -9.51
C LEU A 425 -9.96 28.96 -10.02
N SER A 426 -9.70 30.00 -9.21
CA SER A 426 -9.98 31.40 -9.59
C SER A 426 -9.10 31.88 -10.74
N ASP A 427 -7.86 31.41 -10.82
CA ASP A 427 -6.93 31.78 -11.89
C ASP A 427 -7.35 31.20 -13.25
N LYS A 428 -8.07 30.08 -13.24
CA LYS A 428 -8.44 29.32 -14.45
C LYS A 428 -9.86 29.59 -14.94
N ILE A 429 -10.73 30.21 -14.14
CA ILE A 429 -12.13 30.48 -14.52
C ILE A 429 -12.36 31.98 -14.70
N LEU A 430 -12.84 32.37 -15.89
CA LEU A 430 -12.98 33.77 -16.31
C LEU A 430 -14.04 34.53 -15.48
N HIS A 431 -15.21 33.94 -15.22
CA HIS A 431 -16.27 34.48 -14.35
C HIS A 431 -17.26 33.39 -13.87
N ILE A 432 -17.52 33.34 -12.56
CA ILE A 432 -18.48 32.42 -11.92
C ILE A 432 -19.56 33.24 -11.22
N GLU A 433 -20.83 32.96 -11.54
CA GLU A 433 -21.97 33.51 -10.83
C GLU A 433 -22.62 32.41 -9.98
N ILE A 434 -22.51 32.56 -8.65
CA ILE A 434 -23.10 31.60 -7.71
C ILE A 434 -24.58 31.91 -7.52
N VAL A 435 -25.42 30.88 -7.68
CA VAL A 435 -26.86 30.94 -7.50
C VAL A 435 -27.29 29.94 -6.42
N GLY A 436 -28.51 30.07 -5.91
CA GLY A 436 -29.09 29.19 -4.90
C GLY A 436 -28.99 29.70 -3.47
N GLU A 437 -29.44 28.89 -2.51
CA GLU A 437 -29.52 29.23 -1.08
C GLU A 437 -28.18 29.64 -0.47
N ILE A 438 -27.07 29.12 -1.02
CA ILE A 438 -25.70 29.41 -0.58
C ILE A 438 -25.37 30.90 -0.72
N LYS A 439 -25.94 31.57 -1.73
CA LYS A 439 -25.71 33.01 -1.95
C LYS A 439 -26.10 33.84 -0.73
N ASN A 440 -27.14 33.41 -0.01
CA ASN A 440 -27.71 34.13 1.14
C ASN A 440 -27.25 33.55 2.49
N LYS A 441 -27.03 32.23 2.59
CA LYS A 441 -26.66 31.56 3.86
C LYS A 441 -25.15 31.54 4.14
N PHE A 442 -24.31 31.67 3.10
CA PHE A 442 -22.85 31.65 3.22
C PHE A 442 -22.26 33.01 2.82
N THR A 443 -22.45 33.99 3.70
CA THR A 443 -21.81 35.31 3.64
C THR A 443 -20.49 35.28 4.39
N LEU A 444 -19.39 35.47 3.66
CA LEU A 444 -18.06 35.71 4.22
C LEU A 444 -17.87 37.22 4.25
N GLU A 445 -18.28 37.88 5.34
CA GLU A 445 -17.94 39.30 5.52
C GLU A 445 -16.50 39.41 6.01
N THR A 446 -15.71 40.22 5.33
CA THR A 446 -14.26 40.39 5.54
C THR A 446 -13.93 40.96 6.92
N LYS A 447 -14.94 41.50 7.61
CA LYS A 447 -14.88 42.04 8.97
C LYS A 447 -14.89 40.96 10.06
N ASP A 448 -15.28 39.72 9.73
CA ASP A 448 -15.45 38.63 10.70
C ASP A 448 -14.20 37.74 10.85
N ILE A 449 -13.09 38.05 10.16
CA ILE A 449 -11.91 37.18 10.03
C ILE A 449 -10.66 37.87 10.62
N ASP A 450 -9.89 37.16 11.47
CA ASP A 450 -8.74 37.67 12.26
C ASP A 450 -7.53 38.09 11.39
N GLU A 451 -7.08 39.35 11.49
CA GLU A 451 -6.01 39.98 10.69
C GLU A 451 -4.68 39.18 10.60
N ARG A 452 -4.42 38.21 11.48
CA ARG A 452 -3.22 37.36 11.47
C ARG A 452 -3.18 36.34 10.33
N TYR A 453 -4.29 36.15 9.63
CA TYR A 453 -4.36 35.27 8.47
C TYR A 453 -3.88 36.00 7.21
N LEU A 454 -2.71 35.62 6.70
CA LEU A 454 -2.11 36.13 5.45
C LEU A 454 -3.07 36.04 4.24
N PHE A 455 -4.14 35.24 4.33
CA PHE A 455 -5.09 35.00 3.26
C PHE A 455 -6.32 35.94 3.24
N ILE A 456 -6.54 36.78 4.26
CA ILE A 456 -7.71 37.70 4.31
C ILE A 456 -7.72 38.66 3.13
N GLN A 457 -6.54 39.14 2.72
CA GLN A 457 -6.40 39.98 1.51
C GLN A 457 -6.95 39.30 0.25
N TYR A 458 -6.92 37.97 0.17
CA TYR A 458 -7.37 37.21 -1.00
C TYR A 458 -8.88 36.93 -0.98
N LEU A 459 -9.51 36.78 0.20
CA LEU A 459 -10.97 36.58 0.30
C LEU A 459 -11.77 37.86 0.01
N ASN A 460 -11.10 39.02 0.00
CA ASN A 460 -11.68 40.28 -0.47
C ASN A 460 -11.95 40.27 -1.98
N ASP A 461 -11.29 39.40 -2.76
CA ASP A 461 -11.56 39.25 -4.18
C ASP A 461 -12.86 38.42 -4.39
N PRO A 462 -13.89 38.99 -5.03
CA PRO A 462 -15.14 38.28 -5.28
C PRO A 462 -14.95 37.00 -6.12
N LYS A 463 -13.93 36.92 -6.97
CA LYS A 463 -13.60 35.70 -7.74
C LYS A 463 -13.10 34.58 -6.84
N ILE A 464 -12.20 34.90 -5.90
CA ILE A 464 -11.64 33.93 -4.96
C ILE A 464 -12.71 33.49 -3.96
N CYS A 465 -13.56 34.41 -3.50
CA CYS A 465 -14.70 34.07 -2.64
C CYS A 465 -15.67 33.11 -3.35
N ALA A 466 -15.98 33.33 -4.63
CA ALA A 466 -16.80 32.40 -5.40
C ALA A 466 -16.12 31.03 -5.59
N ALA A 467 -14.84 31.02 -5.95
CA ALA A 467 -14.07 29.78 -6.08
C ALA A 467 -14.00 29.01 -4.75
N PHE A 468 -13.86 29.69 -3.62
CA PHE A 468 -13.84 29.08 -2.30
C PHE A 468 -15.16 28.37 -2.00
N LYS A 469 -16.31 29.00 -2.29
CA LYS A 469 -17.62 28.36 -2.14
C LYS A 469 -17.70 27.07 -2.95
N ILE A 470 -17.25 27.09 -4.20
CA ILE A 470 -17.25 25.89 -5.07
C ILE A 470 -16.39 24.77 -4.46
N VAL A 471 -15.17 25.08 -4.04
CA VAL A 471 -14.24 24.12 -3.45
C VAL A 471 -14.75 23.59 -2.09
N THR A 472 -15.44 24.41 -1.29
CA THR A 472 -16.01 23.95 0.00
C THR A 472 -17.05 22.84 -0.18
N PHE A 473 -17.78 22.85 -1.29
CA PHE A 473 -18.69 21.75 -1.67
C PHE A 473 -17.99 20.68 -2.53
N GLY A 474 -16.66 20.56 -2.45
CA GLY A 474 -15.92 19.43 -3.01
C GLY A 474 -15.78 19.42 -4.52
N TRP A 475 -15.95 20.56 -5.19
CA TRP A 475 -15.67 20.71 -6.62
C TRP A 475 -14.23 21.14 -6.86
N ILE A 476 -13.55 20.46 -7.78
CA ILE A 476 -12.17 20.73 -8.18
C ILE A 476 -12.06 20.80 -9.70
N LEU A 477 -10.99 21.42 -10.20
CA LEU A 477 -10.70 21.45 -11.63
C LEU A 477 -9.79 20.28 -12.01
N SER A 478 -10.22 19.48 -12.98
CA SER A 478 -9.37 18.46 -13.62
C SER A 478 -8.33 19.08 -14.54
N LYS A 479 -7.32 18.29 -14.93
CA LYS A 479 -6.22 18.71 -15.82
C LYS A 479 -6.71 19.29 -17.16
N ASP A 480 -7.86 18.82 -17.65
CA ASP A 480 -8.45 19.23 -18.92
C ASP A 480 -9.37 20.47 -18.79
N GLY A 481 -9.47 21.06 -17.61
CA GLY A 481 -10.34 22.23 -17.35
C GLY A 481 -11.81 21.89 -17.17
N ILE A 482 -12.12 20.64 -16.82
CA ILE A 482 -13.46 20.15 -16.47
C ILE A 482 -13.64 20.28 -14.95
N LEU A 483 -14.79 20.76 -14.49
CA LEU A 483 -15.10 20.83 -13.06
C LEU A 483 -15.64 19.47 -12.62
N ILE A 484 -14.98 18.84 -11.63
CA ILE A 484 -15.32 17.51 -11.13
C ILE A 484 -15.58 17.55 -9.63
N CYS A 485 -16.64 16.90 -9.17
CA CYS A 485 -16.86 16.70 -7.74
C CYS A 485 -16.00 15.54 -7.21
N GLU A 486 -15.17 15.77 -6.19
CA GLU A 486 -14.31 14.76 -5.55
C GLU A 486 -15.09 13.61 -4.87
N LYS A 487 -16.40 13.81 -4.62
CA LYS A 487 -17.26 12.88 -3.86
C LYS A 487 -18.23 12.09 -4.74
N CYS A 488 -18.89 12.73 -5.71
CA CYS A 488 -19.84 12.05 -6.60
C CYS A 488 -19.33 11.83 -8.03
N CYS A 489 -18.11 12.28 -8.34
CA CYS A 489 -17.47 12.17 -9.65
C CYS A 489 -18.30 12.77 -10.80
N ARG A 490 -19.19 13.72 -10.50
CA ARG A 490 -19.92 14.46 -11.56
C ARG A 490 -18.96 15.35 -12.29
N GLU A 491 -19.02 15.31 -13.61
CA GLU A 491 -18.26 16.18 -14.50
C GLU A 491 -19.14 17.27 -15.09
N ILE A 492 -18.62 18.49 -15.16
CA ILE A 492 -19.28 19.62 -15.80
C ILE A 492 -18.33 20.18 -16.86
N THR A 493 -18.68 19.91 -18.10
CA THR A 493 -18.05 20.46 -19.30
C THR A 493 -18.65 21.85 -19.57
N ASN A 494 -17.90 22.79 -20.19
CA ASN A 494 -18.23 24.23 -20.36
C ASN A 494 -17.92 25.23 -19.22
N VAL A 495 -16.88 24.98 -18.42
CA VAL A 495 -16.42 25.92 -17.37
C VAL A 495 -15.77 27.21 -17.93
N LYS A 496 -15.37 27.24 -19.21
CA LYS A 496 -14.64 28.36 -19.84
C LYS A 496 -15.52 29.56 -20.25
N LYS A 497 -16.85 29.47 -20.14
CA LYS A 497 -17.81 30.56 -20.42
C LYS A 497 -18.40 31.09 -19.09
N LYS A 498 -19.11 32.23 -19.11
CA LYS A 498 -19.80 32.76 -17.92
C LYS A 498 -20.71 31.66 -17.34
N LEU A 499 -20.32 31.12 -16.20
CA LEU A 499 -20.96 29.94 -15.61
C LEU A 499 -21.87 30.38 -14.47
N VAL A 500 -23.17 30.18 -14.64
CA VAL A 500 -24.14 30.22 -13.55
C VAL A 500 -24.11 28.86 -12.89
N PHE A 501 -23.70 28.79 -11.62
CA PHE A 501 -23.41 27.53 -10.94
C PHE A 501 -24.02 27.50 -9.54
N ASP A 502 -24.69 26.39 -9.21
CA ASP A 502 -25.15 26.11 -7.84
C ASP A 502 -24.24 25.06 -7.20
N PRO A 503 -23.32 25.44 -6.30
CA PRO A 503 -22.37 24.51 -5.70
C PRO A 503 -22.99 23.33 -4.94
N VAL A 504 -24.24 23.42 -4.47
CA VAL A 504 -24.91 22.35 -3.71
C VAL A 504 -25.76 21.48 -4.63
N TYR A 505 -26.63 22.09 -5.44
CA TYR A 505 -27.60 21.32 -6.22
C TYR A 505 -27.06 20.82 -7.57
N SER A 506 -25.85 21.22 -7.94
CA SER A 506 -25.19 20.69 -9.14
C SER A 506 -24.55 19.31 -8.93
N HIS A 507 -24.64 18.70 -7.75
CA HIS A 507 -24.12 17.34 -7.52
C HIS A 507 -25.04 16.25 -8.12
N ARG A 508 -24.55 15.01 -8.25
CA ARG A 508 -25.43 13.85 -8.52
C ARG A 508 -26.26 13.52 -7.29
N SER A 509 -27.42 12.87 -7.48
CA SER A 509 -28.38 12.56 -6.41
C SER A 509 -27.77 11.74 -5.26
N TRP A 510 -26.78 10.90 -5.56
CA TRP A 510 -26.07 10.09 -4.57
C TRP A 510 -24.93 10.82 -3.84
N CYS A 511 -24.70 12.11 -4.08
CA CYS A 511 -23.60 12.83 -3.44
C CYS A 511 -23.83 12.98 -1.92
N PRO A 512 -22.82 12.70 -1.06
CA PRO A 512 -22.92 12.90 0.39
C PRO A 512 -23.31 14.32 0.80
N ILE A 513 -22.99 15.33 -0.02
CA ILE A 513 -23.36 16.73 0.24
C ILE A 513 -24.88 16.91 0.27
N LEU A 514 -25.64 16.15 -0.53
CA LEU A 514 -27.09 16.21 -0.56
C LEU A 514 -27.76 15.34 0.51
N LYS A 515 -26.97 14.63 1.34
CA LYS A 515 -27.49 13.74 2.37
C LYS A 515 -28.19 14.54 3.48
N LYS A 516 -29.35 14.03 3.91
CA LYS A 516 -30.12 14.57 5.02
C LYS A 516 -29.85 13.77 6.28
N ASN A 517 -29.71 14.48 7.40
CA ASN A 517 -29.59 13.87 8.72
C ASN A 517 -30.94 13.33 9.22
N SER A 518 -30.94 12.68 10.38
CA SER A 518 -32.15 12.15 11.04
C SER A 518 -33.22 13.21 11.35
N SER A 519 -32.85 14.48 11.35
CA SER A 519 -33.75 15.64 11.51
C SER A 519 -34.19 16.26 10.18
N TYR A 520 -34.00 15.57 9.04
CA TYR A 520 -34.31 16.03 7.68
C TYR A 520 -33.57 17.30 7.22
N GLN A 521 -32.52 17.71 7.93
CA GLN A 521 -31.67 18.83 7.54
C GLN A 521 -30.47 18.33 6.74
N TYR A 522 -30.05 19.10 5.75
CA TYR A 522 -28.87 18.77 4.97
C TYR A 522 -27.58 18.86 5.79
N GLU A 523 -26.69 17.89 5.63
CA GLU A 523 -25.41 17.84 6.36
C GLU A 523 -24.48 19.02 6.04
N TRP A 524 -24.56 19.57 4.82
CA TRP A 524 -23.75 20.72 4.41
C TRP A 524 -24.05 22.00 5.20
N LEU A 525 -25.21 22.11 5.85
CA LEU A 525 -25.51 23.25 6.73
C LEU A 525 -24.59 23.27 7.95
N LYS A 526 -24.30 22.09 8.54
CA LYS A 526 -23.35 21.96 9.65
C LYS A 526 -21.93 22.30 9.20
N LEU A 527 -21.56 21.93 7.97
CA LEU A 527 -20.26 22.28 7.39
C LEU A 527 -20.06 23.79 7.31
N ILE A 528 -21.09 24.52 6.88
CA ILE A 528 -21.07 25.99 6.87
C ILE A 528 -20.90 26.55 8.27
N GLU A 529 -21.68 26.06 9.24
CA GLU A 529 -21.59 26.50 10.62
C GLU A 529 -20.19 26.27 11.19
N GLN A 530 -19.59 25.11 10.95
CA GLN A 530 -18.21 24.80 11.36
C GLN A 530 -17.20 25.77 10.74
N ILE A 531 -17.29 26.02 9.43
CA ILE A 531 -16.39 26.98 8.74
C ILE A 531 -16.56 28.38 9.34
N GLN A 532 -17.80 28.82 9.56
CA GLN A 532 -18.09 30.13 10.13
C GLN A 532 -17.59 30.23 11.58
N ILE A 533 -17.70 29.17 12.38
CA ILE A 533 -17.15 29.10 13.74
C ILE A 533 -15.63 29.20 13.69
N VAL A 534 -14.94 28.40 12.89
CA VAL A 534 -13.46 28.44 12.83
C VAL A 534 -12.96 29.81 12.33
N LEU A 535 -13.70 30.45 11.42
CA LEU A 535 -13.39 31.81 10.98
C LEU A 535 -13.65 32.87 12.07
N LYS A 536 -14.68 32.67 12.93
CA LYS A 536 -15.07 33.62 14.01
C LYS A 536 -14.37 33.41 15.35
N ASP A 537 -14.02 32.17 15.74
CA ASP A 537 -13.63 31.80 17.11
C ASP A 537 -12.27 32.35 17.56
N ASN A 538 -11.42 32.82 16.64
CA ASN A 538 -10.16 33.45 17.04
C ASN A 538 -10.27 34.93 17.43
N ASN A 539 -11.41 35.59 17.16
CA ASN A 539 -11.71 36.89 17.76
C ASN A 539 -11.93 36.78 19.29
N ASN A 540 -12.34 35.61 19.80
CA ASN A 540 -12.65 35.42 21.23
C ASN A 540 -11.45 35.14 22.13
N ARG A 541 -10.26 34.83 21.60
CA ARG A 541 -9.04 34.78 22.44
C ARG A 541 -8.55 36.17 22.86
N ALA A 542 -8.96 37.23 22.17
CA ALA A 542 -8.72 38.62 22.61
C ALA A 542 -9.65 39.02 23.77
N TYR A 543 -10.82 38.39 23.94
CA TYR A 543 -11.74 38.69 25.04
C TYR A 543 -11.34 38.06 26.38
N GLN A 544 -10.43 37.09 26.40
CA GLN A 544 -9.80 36.60 27.64
C GLN A 544 -8.70 37.55 28.18
N SER A 545 -8.43 38.67 27.49
CA SER A 545 -7.48 39.69 27.94
C SER A 545 -8.10 40.75 28.88
N GLN A 546 -9.40 40.66 29.20
CA GLN A 546 -10.10 41.57 30.12
C GLN A 546 -10.33 41.02 31.54
N ILE A 547 -9.66 39.94 31.95
CA ILE A 547 -9.51 39.61 33.37
C ILE A 547 -8.11 40.06 33.81
N LYS A 548 -8.09 41.19 34.53
CA LYS A 548 -6.89 41.84 35.07
C LYS A 548 -5.92 40.84 35.72
N PRO A 549 -4.60 40.94 35.49
CA PRO A 549 -3.62 40.17 36.25
C PRO A 549 -3.52 40.78 37.66
N VAL A 550 -4.09 40.12 38.67
CA VAL A 550 -3.76 40.41 40.06
C VAL A 550 -2.35 39.84 40.31
N LYS A 551 -1.44 40.74 40.65
CA LYS A 551 -0.06 40.47 41.05
C LYS A 551 -0.01 39.50 42.24
N SER A 552 0.81 38.45 42.16
CA SER A 552 1.59 37.97 43.31
C SER A 552 2.83 37.18 42.84
N ASN A 553 3.84 37.93 42.41
CA ASN A 553 5.23 37.48 42.38
C ASN A 553 5.69 37.18 43.83
N LYS A 554 5.47 35.96 44.32
CA LYS A 554 6.21 35.33 45.45
C LYS A 554 5.85 33.85 45.67
N GLU A 555 4.68 33.39 45.22
CA GLU A 555 4.22 32.00 45.46
C GLU A 555 4.80 30.97 44.48
N VAL A 556 5.15 31.37 43.25
CA VAL A 556 5.70 30.45 42.24
C VAL A 556 7.12 29.92 42.60
N ARG A 557 7.84 30.60 43.51
CA ARG A 557 9.10 30.08 44.05
C ARG A 557 8.91 29.06 45.18
N ILE A 558 7.84 29.18 45.97
CA ILE A 558 7.55 28.28 47.10
C ILE A 558 7.00 26.94 46.58
N ILE A 559 6.21 26.96 45.50
CA ILE A 559 5.61 25.76 44.88
C ILE A 559 6.67 24.84 44.21
N LYS A 560 7.84 25.36 43.84
CA LYS A 560 8.95 24.54 43.32
C LYS A 560 9.78 23.85 44.41
N CYS A 561 9.82 24.38 45.63
CA CYS A 561 10.52 23.74 46.74
C CYS A 561 9.66 22.68 47.44
N LEU A 562 8.36 22.94 47.60
CA LEU A 562 7.43 22.02 48.27
C LEU A 562 7.30 20.66 47.56
N LYS A 563 7.36 20.61 46.23
CA LYS A 563 7.24 19.32 45.49
C LYS A 563 8.44 18.40 45.67
N VAL A 564 9.64 18.93 45.90
CA VAL A 564 10.85 18.11 46.08
C VAL A 564 10.88 17.46 47.47
N GLU A 565 10.49 18.19 48.51
CA GLU A 565 10.30 17.65 49.87
C GLU A 565 9.16 16.63 49.92
N THR A 566 8.06 16.86 49.20
CA THR A 566 6.96 15.89 49.13
C THR A 566 7.40 14.59 48.42
N ILE A 567 8.25 14.68 47.39
CA ILE A 567 8.80 13.52 46.68
C ILE A 567 9.84 12.78 47.55
N LEU A 568 10.67 13.50 48.32
CA LEU A 568 11.62 12.87 49.25
C LEU A 568 10.91 12.21 50.44
N ASN A 569 9.88 12.85 51.02
CA ASN A 569 9.05 12.25 52.07
C ASN A 569 8.24 11.03 51.58
N LEU A 570 7.89 10.97 50.29
CA LEU A 570 7.28 9.78 49.69
C LEU A 570 8.29 8.66 49.44
N ILE A 571 9.59 8.96 49.36
CA ILE A 571 10.66 7.97 49.19
C ILE A 571 11.11 7.44 50.56
N ASP A 572 11.20 8.28 51.58
CA ASP A 572 11.59 7.87 52.95
C ASP A 572 10.47 7.11 53.70
N ASN A 573 9.20 7.28 53.33
CA ASN A 573 8.10 6.48 53.88
C ASN A 573 7.92 5.10 53.21
N PHE A 574 8.74 4.76 52.22
CA PHE A 574 8.69 3.49 51.49
C PHE A 574 10.00 2.66 51.57
N SER A 575 10.96 3.10 52.38
CA SER A 575 12.04 2.25 52.93
C SER A 575 11.66 1.75 54.31
#